data_AF-A0A971BLM4-F1
#
_entry.id   AF-A0A971BLM4-F1
#
_cell.length_a   1.000
_cell.length_b   1.000
_cell.length_c   1.000
_cell.angle_alpha   90.00
_cell.angle_beta   90.00
_cell.angle_gamma   90.00
#
_symmetry.space_group_name_H-M   'P 1'
#
loop_
_entity.id
_entity.type
_entity.pdbx_description
1 polymer ?
#
loop_
_entity_poly.entity_id
_entity_poly.type
_entity_poly.pdbx_seq_one_letter_code
_entity_poly.pdbx_strand_id
1 'polypeptide(L)' 'MKQLMIGNEAIARGAFEAGATVATAYPGTPSTEIVTNFADFEGVYAEWAP' A
#
# COMPACT_ATOMS: atom_id res chain seq x y z
N MET A 1 4.62 8.85 -21.08
CA MET A 1 5.44 7.62 -20.89
C MET A 1 4.77 6.77 -19.84
N LYS A 2 4.81 5.43 -19.96
CA LYS A 2 4.34 4.54 -18.89
C LYS A 2 5.39 4.52 -17.77
N GLN A 3 4.95 4.59 -16.52
CA GLN A 3 5.83 4.46 -15.36
C GLN A 3 6.02 2.98 -15.04
N LEU A 4 7.27 2.55 -14.89
CA LEU A 4 7.59 1.26 -14.31
C LEU A 4 7.50 1.39 -12.79
N MET A 5 6.90 0.39 -12.14
CA MET A 5 6.70 0.36 -10.69
C MET A 5 7.22 -0.97 -10.15
N ILE A 6 7.74 -0.97 -8.92
CA ILE A 6 8.01 -2.21 -8.20
C ILE A 6 6.67 -2.90 -7.89
N GLY A 7 6.64 -4.23 -7.89
CA GLY A 7 5.41 -5.00 -7.71
C GLY A 7 4.60 -4.59 -6.47
N ASN A 8 5.27 -4.36 -5.34
CA ASN A 8 4.62 -3.94 -4.09
C ASN A 8 4.03 -2.52 -4.18
N GLU A 9 4.71 -1.60 -4.87
CA GLU A 9 4.18 -0.25 -5.16
C GLU A 9 2.96 -0.33 -6.08
N ALA A 10 3.00 -1.21 -7.07
CA ALA A 10 1.89 -1.43 -8.00
C ALA A 10 0.65 -2.00 -7.29
N ILE A 11 0.85 -2.91 -6.32
CA ILE A 11 -0.24 -3.43 -5.48
C ILE A 11 -0.86 -2.30 -4.64
N ALA A 12 -0.03 -1.51 -3.95
CA ALA A 12 -0.51 -0.37 -3.16
C ALA A 12 -1.30 0.63 -4.04
N ARG A 13 -0.77 0.98 -5.21
CA ARG A 13 -1.42 1.87 -6.16
C ARG A 13 -2.76 1.31 -6.67
N GLY A 14 -2.80 0.02 -6.99
CA GLY A 14 -4.02 -0.64 -7.43
C GLY A 14 -5.11 -0.64 -6.36
N ALA A 15 -4.74 -0.87 -5.09
CA ALA A 15 -5.68 -0.78 -3.97
C ALA A 15 -6.23 0.65 -3.81
N PHE A 16 -5.37 1.66 -3.93
CA PHE A 16 -5.78 3.07 -3.82
C PHE A 16 -6.72 3.48 -4.95
N GLU A 17 -6.37 3.14 -6.20
CA GLU A 17 -7.21 3.42 -7.37
C GLU A 17 -8.55 2.66 -7.34
N ALA A 18 -8.62 1.53 -6.63
CA ALA A 18 -9.86 0.80 -6.37
C ALA A 18 -10.73 1.44 -5.25
N GLY A 19 -10.26 2.50 -4.61
CA GLY A 19 -10.99 3.24 -3.58
C GLY A 19 -10.78 2.72 -2.16
N ALA A 20 -9.77 1.88 -1.91
CA ALA A 20 -9.39 1.53 -0.55
C ALA A 20 -8.84 2.78 0.17
N THR A 21 -9.26 2.95 1.43
CA THR A 21 -8.86 4.08 2.29
C THR A 21 -8.30 3.64 3.64
N VAL A 22 -8.33 2.34 3.93
CA VAL A 22 -7.80 1.76 5.17
C VAL A 22 -6.92 0.55 4.82
N ALA A 23 -5.76 0.44 5.46
CA ALA A 23 -4.93 -0.76 5.45
C ALA A 23 -4.51 -1.17 6.86
N THR A 24 -4.41 -2.48 7.07
CA THR A 24 -3.82 -3.05 8.27
C THR A 24 -3.03 -4.29 7.90
N ALA A 25 -1.91 -4.54 8.56
CA ALA A 25 -1.10 -5.73 8.34
C ALA A 25 -0.25 -6.08 9.56
N TYR A 26 0.15 -7.35 9.66
CA TYR A 26 1.24 -7.77 10.52
C TYR A 26 2.58 -7.55 9.78
N PRO A 27 3.65 -7.08 10.44
CA PRO A 27 4.94 -6.84 9.78
C PRO A 27 5.55 -8.10 9.16
N GLY A 28 6.04 -7.99 7.93
CA GLY A 28 6.69 -9.08 7.20
C GLY A 28 6.74 -8.84 5.69
N THR A 29 7.54 -9.60 4.95
CA THR A 29 7.54 -9.51 3.48
C THR A 29 6.36 -10.30 2.91
N PRO A 30 5.58 -9.78 1.95
CA PRO A 30 5.67 -8.45 1.31
C PRO A 30 4.78 -7.36 1.94
N SER A 31 4.12 -7.61 3.08
CA SER A 31 3.14 -6.69 3.67
C SER A 31 3.78 -5.38 4.16
N THR A 32 4.99 -5.43 4.70
CA THR A 32 5.74 -4.24 5.15
C THR A 32 5.84 -3.22 4.03
N GLU A 33 6.31 -3.64 2.86
CA GLU A 33 6.53 -2.77 1.71
C GLU A 33 5.20 -2.31 1.11
N ILE A 34 4.20 -3.20 0.97
CA ILE A 34 2.90 -2.84 0.38
C ILE A 34 2.18 -1.80 1.25
N VAL A 35 2.05 -2.05 2.56
CA VAL A 35 1.32 -1.15 3.46
C VAL A 35 2.08 0.16 3.67
N THR A 36 3.41 0.15 3.70
CA THR A 36 4.20 1.39 3.74
C THR A 36 3.95 2.25 2.50
N ASN A 37 4.03 1.67 1.29
CA ASN A 37 3.73 2.43 0.06
C ASN A 37 2.27 2.91 -0.01
N PHE A 38 1.34 2.13 0.55
CA PHE A 38 -0.07 2.50 0.56
C PHE A 38 -0.36 3.65 1.53
N ALA A 39 0.33 3.70 2.67
CA ALA A 39 0.19 4.76 3.68
C ALA A 39 0.58 6.16 3.17
N ASP A 40 1.36 6.24 2.08
CA ASP A 40 1.77 7.51 1.47
C ASP A 40 0.67 8.17 0.62
N PHE A 41 -0.42 7.47 0.31
CA PHE A 41 -1.53 8.05 -0.45
C PHE A 41 -2.44 8.93 0.42
N GLU A 42 -2.85 10.07 -0.13
CA GLU A 42 -3.73 11.01 0.57
C GLU A 42 -5.07 10.37 0.96
N GLY A 43 -5.48 10.55 2.21
CA GLY A 43 -6.73 10.00 2.74
C GLY A 43 -6.66 8.53 3.14
N VAL A 44 -5.49 7.89 3.04
CA VAL A 44 -5.28 6.54 3.57
C VAL A 44 -4.99 6.56 5.07
N TYR A 45 -5.69 5.73 5.83
CA TYR A 45 -5.33 5.34 7.19
C TYR A 45 -4.66 3.96 7.18
N ALA A 46 -3.45 3.86 7.73
CA ALA A 46 -2.74 2.59 7.85
C ALA A 46 -2.34 2.32 9.30
N GLU A 47 -2.55 1.10 9.78
CA GLU A 47 -2.11 0.65 11.10
C GLU A 47 -1.37 -0.69 11.03
N TRP A 48 -0.49 -0.96 11.99
CA TRP A 48 0.15 -2.26 12.13
C TRP A 48 -0.57 -3.08 13.19
N ALA A 49 -0.91 -4.32 12.85
CA ALA A 49 -1.31 -5.32 13.81
C ALA A 49 -0.11 -5.68 14.72
N PRO A 50 -0.33 -5.92 16.03
CA PRO A 50 0.73 -6.27 16.98
C PRO A 50 1.38 -7.60 16.62
#